data_AF-A0A7W7AF99-F1
#
_entry.id   AF-A0A7W7AF99-F1
#
_cell.length_a   1.000
_cell.length_b   1.000
_cell.length_c   1.000
_cell.angle_alpha   90.00
_cell.angle_beta   90.00
_cell.angle_gamma   90.00
#
_symmetry.space_group_name_H-M   'P 1'
#
loop_
_entity.id
_entity.type
_entity.pdbx_description
1 polymer ?
#
loop_
_entity_poly.entity_id
_entity_poly.type
_entity_poly.pdbx_seq_one_letter_code
_entity_poly.pdbx_strand_id
1 'polypeptide(L)'
;MVQSSTEAFIYLEATCPERNVARRYSISISRDLFGETIVDVSWGRIGSRGQGRAVSFSSSGDATTFAHKLLNRRKGAPKRIGTAYAVIDSYGWKAALEAKSPKQSL
;
A
#
# COMPACT_ATOMS: atom_id res chain seq x y z
N MET A 1 16.38 -13.89 13.43
CA MET A 1 15.52 -13.18 12.48
C MET A 1 14.52 -12.37 13.28
N VAL A 2 14.71 -11.05 13.33
CA VAL A 2 13.81 -10.14 14.03
C VAL A 2 12.53 -10.01 13.21
N GLN A 3 11.37 -10.27 13.82
CA GLN A 3 10.08 -10.16 13.14
C GLN A 3 9.50 -8.75 13.35
N SER A 4 9.53 -7.91 12.32
CA SER A 4 8.74 -6.67 12.30
C SER A 4 7.26 -7.02 12.28
N SER A 5 6.45 -6.39 13.12
CA SER A 5 5.01 -6.62 13.15
C SER A 5 4.35 -5.89 11.97
N THR A 6 3.73 -6.64 11.05
CA THR A 6 2.90 -6.03 10.01
C THR A 6 1.58 -5.58 10.63
N GLU A 7 1.35 -4.27 10.63
CA GLU A 7 0.16 -3.65 11.21
C GLU A 7 -0.98 -3.56 10.18
N ALA A 8 -0.65 -3.29 8.91
CA ALA A 8 -1.62 -3.24 7.83
C ALA A 8 -1.03 -3.68 6.49
N PHE A 9 -1.88 -4.20 5.61
CA PHE A 9 -1.53 -4.63 4.27
C PHE A 9 -2.74 -4.46 3.33
N ILE A 10 -2.46 -4.16 2.07
CA ILE A 10 -3.43 -4.18 0.99
C ILE A 10 -2.79 -4.72 -0.29
N TYR A 11 -3.49 -5.65 -0.94
CA TYR A 11 -3.13 -6.26 -2.20
C TYR A 11 -4.16 -5.90 -3.28
N LEU A 12 -3.66 -5.39 -4.40
CA LEU A 12 -4.47 -4.94 -5.52
C LEU A 12 -4.05 -5.64 -6.81
N GLU A 13 -5.04 -5.93 -7.65
CA GLU A 13 -4.81 -6.41 -8.99
C GLU A 13 -5.58 -5.61 -10.03
N ALA A 14 -4.98 -5.47 -11.21
CA ALA A 14 -5.59 -4.86 -12.38
C ALA A 14 -5.41 -5.84 -13.54
N THR A 15 -6.52 -6.42 -14.02
CA THR A 15 -6.53 -7.42 -15.09
C THR A 15 -7.48 -6.98 -16.20
N CYS A 16 -7.02 -7.05 -17.44
CA CYS A 16 -7.81 -6.81 -18.65
C CYS A 16 -7.17 -7.58 -19.81
N PRO A 17 -7.70 -8.78 -20.15
CA PRO A 17 -7.14 -9.63 -21.20
C PRO A 17 -7.10 -8.92 -22.56
N GLU A 18 -8.18 -8.21 -22.91
CA GLU A 18 -8.31 -7.47 -24.18
C GLU A 18 -7.24 -6.39 -24.39
N ARG A 19 -6.58 -5.96 -23.30
CA ARG A 19 -5.51 -4.95 -23.33
C ARG A 19 -4.15 -5.53 -22.93
N ASN A 20 -4.04 -6.84 -22.75
CA ASN A 20 -2.84 -7.54 -22.23
C ASN A 20 -2.33 -6.93 -20.92
N VAL A 21 -3.26 -6.63 -20.00
CA VAL A 21 -2.97 -6.08 -18.68
C VAL A 21 -3.16 -7.15 -17.62
N ALA A 22 -2.10 -7.43 -16.88
CA ALA A 22 -2.11 -8.23 -15.67
C ALA A 22 -1.06 -7.65 -14.71
N ARG A 23 -1.51 -6.84 -13.75
CA ARG A 23 -0.65 -6.05 -12.86
C ARG A 23 -1.04 -6.25 -11.40
N ARG A 24 -0.04 -6.38 -10.55
CA ARG A 24 -0.18 -6.37 -9.10
C ARG A 24 0.38 -5.09 -8.49
N TYR A 25 -0.20 -4.65 -7.40
CA TYR A 25 0.29 -3.56 -6.57
C TYR A 25 -0.03 -3.86 -5.11
N SER A 26 0.93 -3.70 -4.21
CA SER A 26 0.70 -3.93 -2.78
C SER A 26 1.38 -2.89 -1.93
N ILE A 27 0.78 -2.63 -0.77
CA ILE A 27 1.35 -1.77 0.27
C ILE A 27 1.24 -2.51 1.60
N SER A 28 2.32 -2.55 2.37
CA SER A 28 2.29 -2.94 3.79
C SER A 28 2.82 -1.82 4.66
N ILE A 29 2.27 -1.73 5.86
CA ILE A 29 2.74 -0.88 6.95
C ILE A 29 3.17 -1.83 8.06
N SER A 30 4.43 -1.70 8.49
CA SER A 30 4.98 -2.49 9.57
C SER A 30 5.72 -1.59 10.55
N ARG A 31 5.94 -2.08 11.76
CA ARG A 31 6.74 -1.40 12.77
C ARG A 31 8.04 -2.15 13.01
N ASP A 32 9.14 -1.42 13.00
CA ASP A 32 10.46 -1.98 13.32
C ASP A 32 10.70 -2.00 14.85
N LEU A 33 11.83 -2.58 15.27
CA LEU A 33 12.19 -2.67 16.69
C LEU A 33 12.55 -1.33 17.33
N PHE A 34 12.89 -0.33 16.53
CA PHE A 34 13.24 1.01 17.00
C PHE A 34 12.00 1.92 17.07
N GLY A 35 10.83 1.37 16.75
CA GLY A 35 9.56 2.08 16.77
C GLY A 35 9.30 2.91 15.53
N GLU A 36 10.14 2.84 14.49
CA GLU A 36 9.88 3.44 13.19
C GLU A 36 8.80 2.63 12.44
N THR A 37 7.98 3.35 11.68
CA THR A 37 6.96 2.77 10.82
C THR A 37 7.51 2.67 9.39
N ILE A 38 7.55 1.47 8.85
CA ILE A 38 8.02 1.20 7.49
C ILE A 38 6.81 1.00 6.58
N VAL A 39 6.78 1.75 5.46
CA VAL A 39 5.84 1.52 4.36
C VAL A 39 6.58 0.82 3.23
N ASP A 40 6.24 -0.44 3.02
CA ASP A 40 6.72 -1.25 1.91
C ASP A 40 5.72 -1.23 0.77
N VAL A 41 6.22 -1.05 -0.45
CA VAL A 41 5.40 -0.97 -1.66
C VAL A 41 5.99 -1.94 -2.67
N SER A 42 5.16 -2.80 -3.27
CA SER A 42 5.57 -3.68 -4.36
C SER A 42 4.64 -3.56 -5.57
N TRP A 43 5.20 -3.71 -6.77
CA TRP A 43 4.44 -3.62 -8.02
C TRP A 43 5.06 -4.45 -9.13
N GLY A 44 4.26 -4.89 -10.10
CA GLY A 44 4.80 -5.66 -11.24
C GLY A 44 3.73 -6.20 -12.16
N ARG A 45 4.15 -6.94 -13.20
CA ARG A 45 3.24 -7.84 -13.92
C ARG A 45 2.99 -9.07 -13.04
N ILE A 46 1.77 -9.57 -13.07
CA ILE A 46 1.44 -10.84 -12.41
C ILE A 46 2.23 -11.95 -13.11
N GLY A 47 2.79 -12.89 -12.34
CA GLY A 47 3.70 -13.92 -12.84
C GLY A 47 5.17 -13.50 -13.01
N SER A 48 5.55 -12.30 -12.57
CA SER A 48 6.96 -11.88 -12.54
C SER A 48 7.38 -11.38 -11.14
N ARG A 49 8.71 -11.33 -10.93
CA ARG A 49 9.30 -10.86 -9.66
C ARG A 49 8.80 -9.45 -9.27
N GLY A 50 8.57 -8.58 -10.24
CA GLY A 50 8.18 -7.19 -10.00
C GLY A 50 9.32 -6.35 -9.41
N GLN A 51 8.95 -5.25 -8.76
CA GLN A 51 9.80 -4.27 -8.12
C GLN A 51 9.21 -3.91 -6.76
N GLY A 52 10.04 -3.39 -5.86
CA GLY A 52 9.57 -2.93 -4.56
C GLY A 52 10.44 -1.81 -3.99
N ARG A 53 9.89 -1.09 -3.03
CA ARG A 53 10.55 -0.02 -2.29
C ARG A 53 10.00 0.09 -0.88
N ALA A 54 10.89 0.23 0.09
CA ALA A 54 10.59 0.58 1.48
C ALA A 54 10.84 2.08 1.73
N VAL A 55 10.06 2.67 2.63
CA VAL A 55 10.30 4.02 3.17
C VAL A 55 10.00 4.00 4.67
N SER A 56 10.95 4.43 5.49
CA SER A 56 10.75 4.55 6.95
C SER A 56 10.24 5.93 7.34
N PHE A 57 9.46 5.96 8.42
CA PHE A 57 8.87 7.14 9.00
C PHE A 57 8.93 7.03 10.53
N SER A 58 9.35 8.10 11.20
CA SER A 58 9.29 8.15 12.67
C SER A 58 7.86 8.31 13.20
N SER A 59 6.91 8.73 12.36
CA SER A 59 5.49 8.92 12.69
C SER A 59 4.60 7.94 11.90
N SER A 60 3.78 7.18 12.62
CA SER A 60 2.79 6.27 12.01
C SER A 60 1.72 7.03 11.20
N GLY A 61 1.41 8.27 11.59
CA GLY A 61 0.49 9.14 10.86
C GLY A 61 1.05 9.59 9.50
N ASP A 62 2.36 9.87 9.43
CA ASP A 62 3.01 10.22 8.16
C ASP A 62 3.13 9.02 7.23
N ALA A 63 3.48 7.85 7.77
CA ALA A 63 3.46 6.58 7.05
C ALA A 63 2.08 6.29 6.45
N THR A 64 1.02 6.41 7.24
CA THR A 64 -0.36 6.22 6.79
C THR A 64 -0.73 7.25 5.71
N THR A 65 -0.38 8.51 5.90
CA THR A 65 -0.63 9.56 4.91
C THR A 65 0.10 9.29 3.59
N PHE A 66 1.35 8.82 3.65
CA PHE A 66 2.11 8.41 2.46
C PHE A 66 1.46 7.22 1.75
N ALA A 67 1.08 6.18 2.50
CA ALA A 67 0.39 5.01 1.98
C ALA A 67 -0.93 5.37 1.27
N HIS A 68 -1.72 6.30 1.84
CA HIS A 68 -2.93 6.83 1.19
C HIS A 68 -2.63 7.58 -0.10
N LYS A 69 -1.57 8.41 -0.12
CA LYS A 69 -1.14 9.11 -1.34
C LYS A 69 -0.78 8.11 -2.45
N LEU A 70 -0.15 6.98 -2.12
CA LEU A 70 0.14 5.91 -3.08
C LEU A 70 -1.13 5.28 -3.65
N LEU A 71 -2.10 4.90 -2.80
CA LEU A 71 -3.39 4.36 -3.27
C LEU A 71 -4.16 5.36 -4.13
N ASN A 72 -4.23 6.62 -3.72
CA ASN A 72 -4.91 7.66 -4.50
C ASN A 72 -4.27 7.84 -5.88
N ARG A 73 -2.93 7.73 -6.01
CA ARG A 73 -2.26 7.72 -7.32
C ARG A 73 -2.66 6.53 -8.19
N ARG A 74 -3.07 5.39 -7.60
CA ARG A 74 -3.55 4.21 -8.36
C ARG A 74 -4.99 4.35 -8.87
N LYS A 75 -5.80 5.27 -8.33
CA LYS A 75 -7.13 5.58 -8.88
C LYS A 75 -7.08 6.09 -10.33
N GLY A 76 -5.95 6.67 -10.76
CA GLY A 76 -5.72 7.06 -12.15
C GLY A 76 -5.37 5.91 -13.11
N ALA A 77 -5.32 4.66 -12.64
CA ALA A 77 -4.95 3.50 -13.45
C ALA A 77 -5.85 3.29 -14.70
N PRO A 78 -7.18 3.46 -14.66
CA PRO A 78 -8.02 3.28 -15.85
C PRO A 78 -7.57 4.15 -17.02
N LYS A 79 -7.17 5.40 -16.76
CA LYS A 79 -6.67 6.32 -17.80
C LYS A 79 -5.29 5.92 -18.34
N ARG A 80 -4.50 5.20 -17.55
CA ARG A 80 -3.07 4.93 -17.81
C ARG A 80 -2.80 3.54 -18.36
N ILE A 81 -3.57 2.56 -17.92
CA ILE A 81 -3.45 1.14 -18.29
C ILE A 81 -4.78 0.53 -18.73
N GLY A 82 -5.87 1.31 -18.85
CA GLY A 82 -7.13 0.84 -19.41
C GLY A 82 -8.03 0.03 -18.46
N THR A 83 -7.62 -0.21 -17.22
CA THR A 83 -8.45 -0.87 -16.19
C THR A 83 -8.10 -0.37 -14.78
N ALA A 84 -9.06 -0.49 -13.86
CA ALA A 84 -8.88 -0.11 -12.46
C ALA A 84 -8.16 -1.21 -11.68
N TYR A 85 -7.50 -0.83 -10.60
CA TYR A 85 -7.09 -1.80 -9.58
C TYR A 85 -8.30 -2.16 -8.72
N ALA A 86 -8.54 -3.45 -8.52
CA ALA A 86 -9.46 -3.98 -7.54
C ALA A 86 -8.69 -4.41 -6.29
N VAL A 87 -9.32 -4.29 -5.12
CA VAL A 87 -8.77 -4.86 -3.88
C VAL A 87 -9.04 -6.36 -3.90
N ILE A 88 -7.99 -7.15 -3.77
CA ILE A 88 -8.07 -8.61 -3.74
C ILE A 88 -7.95 -9.12 -2.31
N ASP A 89 -7.04 -8.53 -1.52
CA ASP A 89 -6.87 -8.86 -0.11
C ASP A 89 -6.45 -7.61 0.69
N SER A 90 -6.80 -7.58 1.97
CA SER A 90 -6.38 -6.54 2.89
C SER A 90 -6.48 -7.00 4.33
N TYR A 91 -5.49 -6.63 5.13
CA TYR A 91 -5.45 -6.86 6.58
C TYR A 91 -5.14 -5.55 7.28
N GLY A 92 -5.82 -5.23 8.40
CA GLY A 92 -5.56 -4.02 9.20
C GLY A 92 -5.80 -2.68 8.49
N TRP A 93 -6.09 -2.68 7.18
CA TRP A 93 -6.13 -1.46 6.37
C TRP A 93 -7.27 -0.52 6.75
N LYS A 94 -8.45 -1.05 7.13
CA LYS A 94 -9.57 -0.23 7.60
C LYS A 94 -9.24 0.53 8.89
N ALA A 95 -8.68 -0.16 9.87
CA ALA A 95 -8.24 0.46 11.13
C ALA A 95 -7.15 1.53 10.88
N ALA A 96 -6.21 1.26 9.97
CA ALA A 96 -5.21 2.26 9.56
C ALA A 96 -5.84 3.49 8.89
N LEU A 97 -6.92 3.33 8.11
CA LEU A 97 -7.68 4.45 7.55
C LEU A 97 -8.36 5.29 8.64
N GLU A 98 -8.88 4.64 9.68
CA GLU A 98 -9.65 5.26 10.77
C GLU A 98 -8.79 5.94 11.82
N ALA A 99 -7.55 5.50 12.02
CA ALA A 99 -6.56 6.12 12.93
C ALA A 99 -6.19 7.58 12.54
N LYS A 100 -6.73 8.09 11.44
CA LYS A 100 -6.55 9.45 10.93
C LYS A 100 -7.26 10.56 11.72
N SER A 101 -7.70 10.32 12.96
CA SER A 101 -8.15 11.38 13.88
C SER A 101 -7.84 11.01 15.32
N PRO A 102 -6.94 11.77 15.95
CA PRO A 102 -7.45 12.92 16.67
C PRO A 102 -6.93 14.23 16.07
N LYS A 103 -7.85 15.15 15.79
CA LYS A 103 -7.51 16.57 15.83
C LYS A 103 -6.91 16.84 17.21
N GLN A 104 -5.60 17.03 17.30
CA GLN A 104 -5.05 17.78 18.43
C GLN A 104 -5.50 19.22 18.24
N SER A 105 -6.65 19.54 18.85
CA SER A 105 -7.05 20.91 19.09
C SER A 105 -6.21 21.42 20.25
N LEU A 106 -5.38 22.44 20.01
CA LEU A 106 -5.10 23.48 20.98
C LEU A 106 -5.50 24.81 20.35
#